data_AF-L8LKY1-F1
#
_entry.id   AF-L8LKY1-F1
#
_cell.length_a   1.000
_cell.length_b   1.000
_cell.length_c   1.000
_cell.angle_alpha   90.00
_cell.angle_beta   90.00
_cell.angle_gamma   90.00
#
_symmetry.space_group_name_H-M   'P 1'
#
loop_
_entity.id
_entity.type
_entity.pdbx_description
1 polymer ?
#
loop_
_entity_poly.entity_id
_entity_poly.type
_entity_poly.pdbx_seq_one_letter_code
_entity_poly.pdbx_strand_id
1 'polypeptide(L)'
;LGLEKSKNKAKKSPESHANDGIALASFHFLDYLPFHTINSHGHQWQGKVNLTTAMFAIIKRPPVSRRQLHLMVPAKGGVRRKYGGTTTKFGLRKGDLVNSPKGIGFVSGQTEKQVSVSDANWRRLGQISSSKLTLIRRSTGLIVSY
;
A
#
# COMPACT_ATOMS: atom_id res chain seq x y z
N LEU A 1 -27.86 -4.78 -0.73
CA LEU A 1 -26.45 -5.04 -1.10
C LEU A 1 -25.91 -6.36 -0.52
N GLY A 2 -26.30 -6.79 0.68
CA GLY A 2 -25.94 -8.14 1.17
C GLY A 2 -24.45 -8.39 1.39
N LEU A 3 -23.67 -7.32 1.64
CA LEU A 3 -22.22 -7.40 1.80
C LEU A 3 -21.85 -8.14 3.10
N GLU A 4 -21.07 -9.20 3.00
CA GLU A 4 -20.55 -9.93 4.16
C GLU A 4 -19.57 -9.03 4.92
N LYS A 5 -19.77 -8.87 6.22
CA LYS A 5 -18.92 -8.04 7.08
C LYS A 5 -18.09 -8.90 8.01
N SER A 6 -16.77 -8.78 7.91
CA SER A 6 -15.88 -9.49 8.82
C SER A 6 -15.88 -8.84 10.21
N LYS A 7 -15.86 -9.68 11.26
CA LYS A 7 -15.59 -9.21 12.63
C LYS A 7 -14.09 -8.93 12.86
N ASN A 8 -13.21 -9.55 12.07
CA ASN A 8 -11.77 -9.41 12.22
C ASN A 8 -11.22 -8.23 11.40
N LYS A 9 -11.15 -7.05 12.01
CA LYS A 9 -10.65 -5.82 11.38
C LYS A 9 -9.17 -5.85 11.00
N ALA A 10 -8.38 -6.79 11.52
CA ALA A 10 -6.97 -6.94 11.15
C ALA A 10 -6.81 -7.69 9.82
N LYS A 11 -7.84 -8.43 9.39
CA LYS A 11 -7.82 -9.16 8.13
C LYS A 11 -7.92 -8.17 6.98
N LYS A 12 -6.86 -8.16 6.18
CA LYS A 12 -6.67 -7.39 4.95
C LYS A 12 -7.55 -7.91 3.81
N SER A 13 -8.86 -7.72 3.90
CA SER A 13 -9.81 -8.17 2.87
C SER A 13 -10.94 -7.16 2.62
N PRO A 14 -11.66 -7.25 1.48
CA PRO A 14 -12.78 -6.37 1.17
C PRO A 14 -13.85 -6.34 2.26
N GLU A 15 -14.18 -7.49 2.83
CA GLU A 15 -15.24 -7.65 3.84
C GLU A 15 -14.93 -6.89 5.14
N SER A 16 -13.64 -6.62 5.40
CA SER A 16 -13.18 -5.88 6.58
C SER A 16 -13.08 -4.38 6.32
N HIS A 17 -12.82 -3.95 5.08
CA HIS A 17 -12.34 -2.59 4.78
C HIS A 17 -13.06 -1.86 3.66
N ALA A 18 -13.81 -2.55 2.80
CA ALA A 18 -14.41 -1.97 1.59
C ALA A 18 -15.93 -1.81 1.66
N ASN A 19 -16.62 -2.48 2.58
CA ASN A 19 -18.09 -2.51 2.61
C ASN A 19 -18.74 -1.13 2.65
N ASP A 20 -18.27 -0.25 3.54
CA ASP A 20 -18.84 1.09 3.68
C ASP A 20 -18.61 1.93 2.41
N GLY A 21 -17.45 1.77 1.76
CA GLY A 21 -17.15 2.42 0.48
C GLY A 21 -18.02 1.90 -0.68
N ILE A 22 -18.25 0.59 -0.75
CA ILE A 22 -19.16 -0.01 -1.75
C ILE A 22 -20.59 0.48 -1.54
N ALA A 23 -21.05 0.56 -0.28
CA ALA A 23 -22.37 1.08 0.04
C ALA A 23 -22.51 2.56 -0.38
N LEU A 24 -21.50 3.39 -0.08
CA LEU A 24 -21.47 4.80 -0.51
C LEU A 24 -21.48 4.93 -2.03
N ALA A 25 -20.65 4.17 -2.75
CA ALA A 25 -20.61 4.19 -4.21
C ALA A 25 -21.93 3.73 -4.84
N SER A 26 -22.66 2.82 -4.17
CA SER A 26 -23.94 2.31 -4.65
C SER A 26 -25.03 3.39 -4.71
N PHE A 27 -24.95 4.44 -3.88
CA PHE A 27 -25.89 5.56 -3.94
C PHE A 27 -25.85 6.31 -5.26
N HIS A 28 -24.72 6.29 -5.99
CA HIS A 28 -24.63 6.91 -7.31
C HIS A 28 -25.57 6.23 -8.34
N PHE A 29 -25.97 4.98 -8.10
CA PHE A 29 -26.81 4.20 -9.02
C PHE A 29 -28.24 4.01 -8.50
N LEU A 30 -28.59 4.70 -7.41
CA LEU A 30 -29.90 4.59 -6.76
C LEU A 30 -30.47 6.00 -6.56
N ASP A 31 -31.67 6.23 -7.09
CA ASP A 31 -32.39 7.47 -6.90
C ASP A 31 -33.47 7.30 -5.83
N TYR A 32 -33.58 8.26 -4.91
CA TYR A 32 -34.67 8.28 -3.93
C TYR A 32 -35.84 9.10 -4.48
N LEU A 33 -36.76 8.42 -5.16
CA LEU A 33 -37.82 9.08 -5.91
C LEU A 33 -39.19 8.93 -5.21
N PRO A 34 -40.05 9.95 -5.30
CA PRO A 34 -41.43 9.83 -4.83
C PRO A 34 -42.20 8.81 -5.66
N PHE A 35 -43.16 8.13 -5.01
CA PHE A 35 -44.14 7.29 -5.68
C PHE A 35 -45.53 7.55 -5.12
N HIS A 36 -46.53 7.42 -5.98
CA HIS A 36 -47.94 7.50 -5.61
C HIS A 36 -48.67 6.31 -6.24
N THR A 37 -49.40 5.57 -5.42
CA THR A 37 -50.34 4.52 -5.83
C THR A 37 -51.74 4.89 -5.38
N ILE A 38 -52.73 4.09 -5.79
CA ILE A 38 -54.15 4.31 -5.45
C ILE A 38 -54.36 4.34 -3.92
N ASN A 39 -53.57 3.56 -3.16
CA ASN A 39 -53.76 3.38 -1.71
C ASN A 39 -52.61 3.92 -0.85
N SER A 40 -51.52 4.45 -1.44
CA SER A 40 -50.36 4.91 -0.68
C SER A 40 -49.52 5.91 -1.46
N HIS A 41 -48.78 6.75 -0.73
CA HIS A 41 -47.79 7.65 -1.28
C HIS A 41 -46.53 7.60 -0.40
N GLY A 42 -45.37 7.90 -0.98
CA GLY A 42 -44.12 7.86 -0.26
C GLY A 42 -42.93 8.10 -1.18
N HIS A 43 -41.76 7.66 -0.74
CA HIS A 43 -40.54 7.65 -1.54
C HIS A 43 -39.92 6.26 -1.49
N GLN A 44 -39.25 5.87 -2.55
CA GLN A 44 -38.55 4.60 -2.63
C GLN A 44 -37.24 4.76 -3.39
N TRP A 45 -36.27 3.93 -3.01
CA TRP A 45 -35.03 3.79 -3.77
C TRP A 45 -35.31 3.03 -5.06
N GLN A 46 -35.07 3.68 -6.20
CA GLN A 46 -35.17 3.09 -7.53
C GLN A 46 -33.78 2.96 -8.14
N GLY A 47 -33.56 1.90 -8.91
CA GLY A 47 -32.27 1.59 -9.52
C GLY A 47 -31.82 0.17 -9.18
N LYS A 48 -30.69 -0.25 -9.77
CA LYS A 48 -30.16 -1.59 -9.62
C LYS A 48 -28.65 -1.55 -9.49
N VAL A 49 -28.14 -2.24 -8.47
CA VAL A 49 -26.70 -2.41 -8.23
C VAL A 49 -26.37 -3.88 -8.28
N ASN A 50 -25.50 -4.26 -9.23
CA ASN A 50 -24.95 -5.60 -9.34
C ASN A 50 -23.49 -5.58 -8.87
N LEU A 51 -23.20 -6.35 -7.82
CA LEU A 51 -21.83 -6.49 -7.32
C LEU A 51 -21.06 -7.50 -8.18
N THR A 52 -19.82 -7.17 -8.51
CA THR A 52 -18.90 -8.05 -9.24
C THR A 52 -17.63 -8.28 -8.43
N THR A 53 -16.96 -9.39 -8.67
CA THR A 53 -15.65 -9.66 -8.07
C THR A 53 -14.64 -8.68 -8.63
N ALA A 54 -13.93 -7.98 -7.75
CA ALA A 54 -12.89 -7.01 -8.11
C ALA A 54 -11.58 -7.33 -7.38
N MET A 55 -10.46 -6.91 -7.97
CA MET A 55 -9.16 -7.01 -7.30
C MET A 55 -9.14 -6.10 -6.07
N PHE A 56 -8.72 -6.66 -4.94
CA PHE A 56 -8.44 -5.89 -3.73
C PHE A 56 -6.96 -5.59 -3.64
N ALA A 57 -6.61 -4.34 -3.41
CA ALA A 57 -5.23 -3.93 -3.25
C ALA A 57 -5.09 -3.05 -2.01
N ILE A 58 -4.01 -3.29 -1.26
CA ILE A 58 -3.59 -2.46 -0.15
C ILE A 58 -2.44 -1.59 -0.61
N ILE A 59 -2.69 -0.29 -0.52
CA ILE A 59 -1.73 0.75 -0.88
C ILE A 59 -1.24 1.41 0.40
N LYS A 60 0.08 1.45 0.60
CA LYS A 60 0.68 2.14 1.74
C LYS A 60 2.01 2.78 1.37
N ARG A 61 2.48 3.71 2.20
CA ARG A 61 3.81 4.30 2.02
C ARG A 61 4.89 3.34 2.54
N PRO A 62 6.05 3.23 1.85
CA PRO A 62 7.20 2.55 2.40
C PRO A 62 7.64 3.19 3.73
N PRO A 63 7.82 2.41 4.81
CA PRO A 63 8.31 2.93 6.08
C PRO A 63 9.83 3.15 5.99
N VAL A 64 10.19 4.22 5.30
CA VAL A 64 11.57 4.63 5.09
C VAL A 64 11.94 5.71 6.08
N SER A 65 12.92 5.42 6.96
CA SER A 65 13.51 6.43 7.83
C SER A 65 14.23 7.49 6.99
N ARG A 66 13.70 8.71 7.05
CA ARG A 66 14.34 9.90 6.49
C ARG A 66 15.54 10.31 7.35
N ARG A 67 16.46 11.07 6.76
CA ARG A 67 17.59 11.64 7.50
C ARG A 67 17.09 12.57 8.59
N GLN A 68 17.39 12.24 9.84
CA GLN A 68 17.14 13.12 10.99
C GLN A 68 18.42 13.89 11.29
N LEU A 69 18.57 15.06 10.67
CA LEU A 69 19.78 15.89 10.83
C LEU A 69 19.99 16.36 12.27
N HIS A 70 18.91 16.64 13.01
CA HIS A 70 18.99 17.11 14.39
C HIS A 70 19.45 16.03 15.38
N LEU A 71 19.25 14.74 15.08
CA LEU A 71 19.65 13.64 15.97
C LEU A 71 21.07 13.12 15.73
N MET A 72 21.71 13.50 14.61
CA MET A 72 23.05 13.03 14.28
C MET A 72 24.10 14.09 14.64
N VAL A 73 24.56 14.07 15.88
CA VAL A 73 25.71 14.87 16.32
C VAL A 73 26.92 14.55 15.40
N PRO A 74 27.63 15.57 14.88
CA PRO A 74 28.83 15.34 14.08
C PRO A 74 29.89 14.56 14.86
N ALA A 75 30.59 13.64 14.18
CA ALA A 75 31.77 13.01 14.77
C ALA A 75 32.96 14.00 14.79
N LYS A 76 34.04 13.63 15.47
CA LYS A 76 35.32 14.38 15.44
C LYS A 76 35.72 14.60 13.97
N GLY A 77 35.93 15.86 13.59
CA GLY A 77 36.15 16.28 12.19
C GLY A 77 34.91 16.78 11.45
N GLY A 78 33.75 16.96 12.12
CA GLY A 78 32.56 17.60 11.55
C GLY A 78 31.73 16.69 10.63
N VAL A 79 32.15 15.45 10.42
CA VAL A 79 31.47 14.51 9.52
C VAL A 79 30.30 13.83 10.23
N ARG A 80 29.10 13.94 9.65
CA ARG A 80 27.90 13.25 10.15
C ARG A 80 27.78 11.85 9.53
N ARG A 81 27.35 10.87 10.34
CA ARG A 81 27.08 9.51 9.84
C ARG A 81 26.01 9.56 8.75
N LYS A 82 26.23 8.85 7.64
CA LYS A 82 25.20 8.66 6.60
C LYS A 82 24.14 7.68 7.12
N TYR A 83 23.14 8.15 7.85
CA TYR A 83 21.97 7.34 8.26
C TYR A 83 20.69 7.87 7.64
N GLY A 84 19.76 6.98 7.27
CA GLY A 84 18.57 7.37 6.52
C GLY A 84 18.87 7.84 5.08
N GLY A 85 17.82 8.14 4.34
CA GLY A 85 17.89 8.53 2.92
C GLY A 85 17.22 7.52 2.00
N THR A 86 16.90 7.98 0.79
CA THR A 86 16.11 7.25 -0.21
C THR A 86 16.97 6.57 -1.26
N THR A 87 18.21 7.00 -1.49
CA THR A 87 19.09 6.41 -2.52
C THR A 87 20.18 5.55 -1.88
N THR A 88 20.37 4.35 -2.39
CA THR A 88 21.47 3.44 -2.04
C THR A 88 22.74 3.81 -2.82
N LYS A 89 23.91 3.40 -2.34
CA LYS A 89 25.20 3.56 -3.01
C LYS A 89 25.28 2.80 -4.34
N PHE A 90 24.38 1.84 -4.55
CA PHE A 90 24.33 0.95 -5.71
C PHE A 90 23.34 1.43 -6.79
N GLY A 91 22.87 2.68 -6.73
CA GLY A 91 21.93 3.24 -7.72
C GLY A 91 20.47 2.78 -7.60
N LEU A 92 20.17 1.90 -6.65
CA LEU A 92 18.80 1.54 -6.26
C LEU A 92 18.26 2.53 -5.23
N ARG A 93 16.93 2.72 -5.18
CA ARG A 93 16.28 3.59 -4.19
C ARG A 93 15.39 2.76 -3.27
N LYS A 94 15.24 3.18 -2.02
CA LYS A 94 14.30 2.56 -1.10
C LYS A 94 12.87 2.68 -1.65
N GLY A 95 12.15 1.57 -1.68
CA GLY A 95 10.87 1.43 -2.34
C GLY A 95 10.94 1.09 -3.84
N ASP A 96 12.13 0.99 -4.44
CA ASP A 96 12.27 0.38 -5.77
C ASP A 96 11.83 -1.09 -5.66
N LEU A 97 11.04 -1.53 -6.64
CA LEU A 97 10.64 -2.92 -6.78
C LEU A 97 11.74 -3.65 -7.56
N VAL A 98 12.28 -4.70 -6.99
CA VAL A 98 13.41 -5.46 -7.54
C VAL A 98 13.08 -6.95 -7.57
N ASN A 99 13.61 -7.64 -8.58
CA ASN A 99 13.68 -9.09 -8.56
C ASN A 99 14.98 -9.50 -7.85
N SER A 100 14.91 -10.56 -7.05
CA SER A 100 16.05 -11.10 -6.35
C SER A 100 15.98 -12.63 -6.30
N PRO A 101 17.09 -13.33 -6.00
CA PRO A 101 17.07 -14.78 -5.80
C PRO A 101 16.16 -15.25 -4.66
N LYS A 102 15.74 -14.35 -3.76
CA LYS A 102 14.81 -14.63 -2.65
C LYS A 102 13.36 -14.21 -2.93
N GLY A 103 13.07 -13.85 -4.18
CA GLY A 103 11.76 -13.38 -4.63
C GLY A 103 11.73 -11.88 -4.95
N ILE A 104 10.58 -11.46 -5.47
CA ILE A 104 10.31 -10.06 -5.80
C ILE A 104 10.00 -9.29 -4.51
N GLY A 105 10.62 -8.12 -4.35
CA GLY A 105 10.41 -7.30 -3.18
C GLY A 105 10.85 -5.86 -3.36
N PHE A 106 10.74 -5.09 -2.28
CA PHE A 106 11.07 -3.68 -2.23
C PHE A 106 12.42 -3.48 -1.57
N VAL A 107 13.23 -2.58 -2.12
CA VAL A 107 14.47 -2.14 -1.47
C VAL A 107 14.12 -1.43 -0.17
N SER A 108 14.55 -1.97 0.97
CA SER A 108 14.28 -1.39 2.30
C SER A 108 15.50 -0.68 2.89
N GLY A 109 16.70 -1.06 2.45
CA GLY A 109 17.94 -0.46 2.93
C GLY A 109 19.17 -1.02 2.26
N GLN A 110 20.33 -0.72 2.84
CA GLN A 110 21.62 -1.20 2.37
C GLN A 110 22.57 -1.39 3.54
N THR A 111 23.53 -2.28 3.35
CA THR A 111 24.78 -2.34 4.10
C THR A 111 25.90 -1.79 3.21
N GLU A 112 27.15 -1.95 3.61
CA GLU A 112 28.29 -1.54 2.80
C GLU A 112 28.42 -2.33 1.49
N LYS A 113 28.04 -3.61 1.49
CA LYS A 113 28.24 -4.54 0.35
C LYS A 113 26.95 -5.06 -0.28
N GLN A 114 25.81 -4.89 0.41
CA GLN A 114 24.55 -5.55 0.03
C GLN A 114 23.36 -4.60 0.18
N VAL A 115 22.28 -4.94 -0.51
CA VAL A 115 20.99 -4.25 -0.47
C VAL A 115 19.99 -5.13 0.26
N SER A 116 19.28 -4.55 1.21
CA SER A 116 18.20 -5.21 1.93
C SER A 116 16.93 -5.17 1.08
N VAL A 117 16.32 -6.33 0.84
CA VAL A 117 15.04 -6.47 0.14
C VAL A 117 14.00 -6.98 1.14
N SER A 118 12.84 -6.36 1.16
CA SER A 118 11.70 -6.68 2.02
C SER A 118 10.44 -6.94 1.20
N ASP A 119 9.51 -7.69 1.75
CA ASP A 119 8.18 -7.87 1.16
C ASP A 119 7.32 -6.59 1.29
N ALA A 120 6.08 -6.65 0.79
CA ALA A 120 5.14 -5.55 0.94
C ALA A 120 4.77 -5.25 2.40
N ASN A 121 4.91 -6.20 3.32
CA ASN A 121 4.71 -6.01 4.76
C ASN A 121 5.96 -5.42 5.46
N TRP A 122 7.01 -5.11 4.69
CA TRP A 122 8.30 -4.64 5.17
C TRP A 122 9.09 -5.68 5.98
N ARG A 123 8.68 -6.94 5.95
CA ARG A 123 9.45 -8.07 6.48
C ARG A 123 10.61 -8.35 5.52
N ARG A 124 11.83 -8.38 6.06
CA ARG A 124 13.05 -8.56 5.27
C ARG A 124 13.10 -9.96 4.67
N LEU A 125 13.15 -10.07 3.34
CA LEU A 125 13.41 -11.31 2.60
C LEU A 125 14.89 -11.69 2.70
N GLY A 126 15.78 -10.70 2.64
CA GLY A 126 17.20 -10.89 2.87
C GLY A 126 18.05 -9.70 2.50
N GLN A 127 19.36 -9.90 2.60
CA GLN A 127 20.37 -8.98 2.09
C GLN A 127 21.05 -9.64 0.90
N ILE A 128 21.01 -8.96 -0.24
CA ILE A 128 21.42 -9.50 -1.54
C ILE A 128 22.49 -8.56 -2.12
N SER A 129 23.50 -9.12 -2.77
CA SER A 129 24.49 -8.32 -3.49
C SER A 129 23.81 -7.54 -4.62
N SER A 130 24.23 -6.29 -4.86
CA SER A 130 23.62 -5.44 -5.90
C SER A 130 23.67 -6.05 -7.30
N SER A 131 24.70 -6.85 -7.60
CA SER A 131 24.84 -7.54 -8.90
C SER A 131 23.77 -8.60 -9.15
N LYS A 132 23.13 -9.11 -8.09
CA LYS A 132 22.07 -10.12 -8.15
C LYS A 132 20.67 -9.52 -8.11
N LEU A 133 20.56 -8.19 -8.17
CA LEU A 133 19.28 -7.48 -8.16
C LEU A 133 19.02 -6.88 -9.53
N THR A 134 17.81 -7.11 -10.04
CA THR A 134 17.32 -6.44 -11.24
C THR A 134 16.17 -5.52 -10.88
N LEU A 135 16.25 -4.27 -11.34
CA LEU A 135 15.20 -3.29 -11.12
C LEU A 135 13.99 -3.63 -11.99
N ILE A 136 12.83 -3.82 -11.37
CA ILE A 136 11.55 -3.99 -12.08
C ILE A 136 10.89 -2.63 -12.27
N ARG A 137 10.84 -1.84 -11.18
CA ARG A 137 10.15 -0.54 -11.18
C ARG A 137 10.78 0.41 -10.17
N ARG A 138 10.92 1.67 -10.55
CA ARG A 138 11.32 2.74 -9.63
C ARG A 138 10.27 3.00 -8.55
N SER A 139 10.74 3.48 -7.40
CA SER A 139 9.90 3.86 -6.27
C SER A 139 8.94 4.96 -6.67
N THR A 140 7.64 4.69 -6.53
CA THR A 140 6.55 5.67 -6.67
C THR A 140 6.16 6.29 -5.31
N GLY A 141 6.91 5.97 -4.24
CA GLY A 141 6.52 6.32 -2.88
C GLY A 141 5.36 5.49 -2.32
N LEU A 142 4.88 4.50 -3.07
CA LEU A 142 3.78 3.61 -2.70
C LEU A 142 4.20 2.14 -2.84
N ILE A 143 3.75 1.34 -1.89
CA ILE A 143 3.77 -0.11 -1.92
C ILE A 143 2.35 -0.55 -2.20
N VAL A 144 2.19 -1.38 -3.23
CA VAL A 144 0.92 -2.00 -3.58
C VAL A 144 1.08 -3.50 -3.34
N SER A 145 0.18 -4.07 -2.55
CA SER A 145 0.04 -5.52 -2.35
C SER A 145 -1.39 -5.92 -2.63
N TYR A 146 -1.56 -7.04 -3.33
CA TYR A 146 -2.86 -7.66 -3.56
C TYR A 146 -3.09 -8.78 -2.56
#